data_AF-A0A5P9GMJ9-F1
#
_entry.id   AF-A0A5P9GMJ9-F1
#
_cell.length_a   1.000
_cell.length_b   1.000
_cell.length_c   1.000
_cell.angle_alpha   90.00
_cell.angle_beta   90.00
_cell.angle_gamma   90.00
#
_symmetry.space_group_name_H-M   'P 1'
#
loop_
_entity.id
_entity.type
_entity.pdbx_description
1 polymer ?
#
loop_
_entity_poly.entity_id
_entity_poly.type
_entity_poly.pdbx_seq_one_letter_code
_entity_poly.pdbx_strand_id
1 'polypeptide(L)'
;MPSGSWRNRLLSHGLAALIGAGIAWTAMPLWREAVMAWHQDEYGILVEQCDTAMRDHFQAKQAIAVDQSEENETGLAAGEMGLIVCQDYDLYQKRLLQWGLREEELSQMRLQAIEARATDLQEVIDTHEIRF
;
A
#
# COMPACT_ATOMS: atom_id res chain seq x y z
N MET A 1 3.05 55.04 29.10
CA MET A 1 3.40 54.42 27.81
C MET A 1 3.90 52.98 28.05
N PRO A 2 3.07 51.94 27.88
CA PRO A 2 3.51 50.55 27.97
C PRO A 2 3.70 49.97 26.55
N SER A 3 4.62 50.48 25.75
CA SER A 3 4.75 50.11 24.33
C SER A 3 5.80 49.03 24.05
N GLY A 4 6.79 48.84 24.93
CA GLY A 4 7.89 47.88 24.72
C GLY A 4 7.53 46.42 25.04
N SER A 5 6.79 46.17 26.13
CA SER A 5 6.48 44.81 26.58
C SER A 5 5.41 44.13 25.72
N TRP A 6 4.44 44.89 25.21
CA TRP A 6 3.38 44.36 24.36
C TRP A 6 3.89 43.95 22.97
N ARG A 7 4.78 44.77 22.39
CA ARG A 7 5.42 44.46 21.10
C ARG A 7 6.30 43.21 21.17
N ASN A 8 7.10 43.05 22.24
CA ASN A 8 7.92 41.85 22.41
C ASN A 8 7.08 40.58 22.62
N ARG A 9 5.95 40.67 23.34
CA ARG A 9 5.02 39.54 23.49
C ARG A 9 4.37 39.17 22.17
N LEU A 10 3.92 40.14 21.37
CA LEU A 10 3.36 39.90 20.05
C LEU A 10 4.38 39.21 19.12
N LEU A 11 5.64 39.67 19.14
CA LEU A 11 6.70 39.04 18.36
C LEU A 11 7.00 37.62 18.82
N SER A 12 7.10 37.36 20.13
CA SER A 12 7.38 36.01 20.63
C SER A 12 6.23 35.03 20.37
N HIS A 13 4.98 35.46 20.56
CA HIS A 13 3.81 34.61 20.28
C HIS A 13 3.61 34.40 18.78
N GLY A 14 3.85 35.44 17.95
CA GLY A 14 3.82 35.31 16.49
C GLY A 14 4.89 34.34 15.99
N LEU A 15 6.12 34.42 16.51
CA LEU A 15 7.19 33.49 16.18
C LEU A 15 6.82 32.05 16.60
N ALA A 16 6.30 31.87 17.82
CA ALA A 16 5.87 30.55 18.28
C ALA A 16 4.75 29.96 17.40
N ALA A 17 3.79 30.78 16.98
CA ALA A 17 2.73 30.36 16.07
C ALA A 17 3.27 29.96 14.68
N LEU A 18 4.22 30.72 14.13
CA LEU A 18 4.86 30.39 12.85
C LEU A 18 5.67 29.09 12.93
N ILE A 19 6.41 28.89 14.03
CA ILE A 19 7.15 27.64 14.27
C ILE A 19 6.16 26.46 14.39
N GLY A 20 5.09 26.63 15.17
CA GLY A 20 4.06 25.60 15.34
C GLY A 20 3.40 25.22 14.02
N ALA A 21 3.07 26.21 13.17
CA ALA A 21 2.53 25.98 11.85
C ALA A 21 3.53 25.26 10.92
N GLY A 22 4.81 25.65 10.97
CA GLY A 22 5.87 25.00 10.20
C GLY A 22 6.09 23.53 10.60
N ILE A 23 6.06 23.23 11.91
CA ILE A 23 6.11 21.86 12.42
C ILE A 23 4.88 21.08 11.96
N ALA A 24 3.67 21.63 12.11
CA ALA A 24 2.45 20.95 11.69
C ALA A 24 2.43 20.64 10.19
N TRP A 25 2.94 21.55 9.35
CA TRP A 25 3.02 21.38 7.91
C TRP A 25 3.99 20.28 7.49
N THR A 26 5.12 20.16 8.19
CA THR A 26 6.20 19.20 7.85
C THR A 26 6.04 17.85 8.54
N ALA A 27 5.41 17.82 9.71
CA ALA A 27 5.27 16.60 10.52
C ALA A 27 4.48 15.50 9.81
N MET A 28 3.33 15.83 9.20
CA MET A 28 2.50 14.81 8.54
C MET A 28 3.16 14.21 7.29
N PRO A 29 3.75 14.98 6.36
CA PRO A 29 4.51 14.41 5.25
C PRO A 29 5.67 13.52 5.73
N LEU A 30 6.49 13.97 6.68
CA LEU A 30 7.61 13.18 7.20
C LEU A 30 7.15 11.91 7.91
N TRP A 31 6.03 11.98 8.63
CA TRP A 31 5.42 10.82 9.26
C TRP A 31 4.99 9.77 8.22
N ARG A 32 4.32 10.19 7.14
CA ARG A 32 3.88 9.28 6.07
C ARG A 32 5.05 8.61 5.37
N GLU A 33 6.09 9.36 5.02
CA GLU A 33 7.32 8.80 4.45
C GLU A 33 7.96 7.77 5.38
N ALA A 34 8.01 8.05 6.69
CA ALA A 34 8.53 7.10 7.68
C ALA A 34 7.67 5.82 7.78
N VAL A 35 6.34 5.95 7.77
CA VAL A 35 5.43 4.80 7.77
C VAL A 35 5.59 4.00 6.47
N MET A 36 5.62 4.64 5.30
CA MET A 36 5.84 3.96 4.03
C MET A 36 7.16 3.19 4.03
N ALA A 37 8.27 3.85 4.40
CA ALA A 37 9.59 3.23 4.41
C ALA A 37 9.67 2.04 5.38
N TRP A 38 9.01 2.10 6.53
CA TRP A 38 9.00 1.01 7.50
C TRP A 38 8.16 -0.20 7.04
N HIS A 39 7.06 0.05 6.33
CA HIS A 39 6.08 -0.97 5.98
C HIS A 39 6.17 -1.48 4.55
N GLN A 40 7.05 -0.90 3.71
CA GLN A 40 7.13 -1.22 2.28
C GLN A 40 7.36 -2.71 2.02
N ASP A 41 8.30 -3.35 2.72
CA ASP A 41 8.66 -4.75 2.48
C ASP A 41 7.51 -5.70 2.83
N GLU A 42 6.92 -5.54 4.02
CA GLU A 42 5.81 -6.39 4.47
C GLU A 42 4.54 -6.15 3.64
N TYR A 43 4.20 -4.90 3.37
CA TYR A 43 3.07 -4.57 2.50
C TYR A 43 3.27 -5.13 1.09
N GLY A 44 4.50 -5.05 0.56
CA GLY A 44 4.83 -5.55 -0.77
C GLY A 44 4.68 -7.06 -0.90
N ILE A 45 5.12 -7.81 0.12
CA ILE A 45 4.93 -9.28 0.17
C ILE A 45 3.44 -9.64 0.16
N LEU A 46 2.61 -8.93 0.94
CA LEU A 46 1.16 -9.17 1.00
C LEU A 46 0.48 -8.84 -0.34
N VAL A 47 0.89 -7.76 -1.01
CA VAL A 47 0.42 -7.39 -2.35
C VAL A 47 0.70 -8.53 -3.33
N GLU A 48 1.94 -9.01 -3.38
CA GLU A 48 2.36 -10.06 -4.30
C GLU A 48 1.65 -11.38 -4.05
N GLN A 49 1.54 -11.79 -2.78
CA GLN A 49 0.86 -13.03 -2.41
C GLN A 49 -0.62 -12.99 -2.79
N CYS A 50 -1.29 -11.86 -2.58
CA CYS A 50 -2.68 -11.70 -3.01
C CYS A 50 -2.81 -11.71 -4.54
N ASP A 51 -1.94 -11.00 -5.27
CA ASP A 51 -1.95 -11.01 -6.74
C ASP A 51 -1.72 -12.42 -7.31
N THR A 52 -0.77 -13.17 -6.75
CA THR A 52 -0.51 -14.56 -7.11
C THR A 52 -1.72 -15.45 -6.83
N ALA A 53 -2.29 -15.38 -5.62
CA ALA A 53 -3.47 -16.17 -5.26
C ALA A 53 -4.68 -15.89 -6.17
N MET A 54 -4.88 -14.62 -6.56
CA MET A 54 -5.94 -14.26 -7.51
C MET A 54 -5.72 -14.85 -8.90
N ARG A 55 -4.47 -14.87 -9.39
CA ARG A 55 -4.10 -15.48 -10.68
C ARG A 55 -4.28 -16.98 -10.67
N ASP A 56 -3.78 -17.65 -9.63
CA ASP A 56 -3.89 -19.09 -9.47
C ASP A 56 -5.36 -19.52 -9.42
N HIS A 57 -6.18 -18.82 -8.63
CA HIS A 57 -7.62 -19.05 -8.58
C HIS A 57 -8.29 -18.81 -9.94
N PHE A 58 -7.91 -17.75 -10.67
CA PHE A 58 -8.45 -17.49 -12.00
C PHE A 58 -8.10 -18.63 -12.98
N GLN A 59 -6.84 -19.07 -13.01
CA GLN A 59 -6.38 -20.16 -13.88
C GLN A 59 -7.11 -21.46 -13.55
N ALA A 60 -7.23 -21.81 -12.27
CA ALA A 60 -7.95 -23.00 -11.84
C ALA A 60 -9.43 -22.96 -12.25
N LYS A 61 -10.07 -21.79 -12.13
CA LYS A 61 -11.46 -21.60 -12.57
C LYS A 61 -11.63 -21.80 -14.08
N GLN A 62 -10.67 -21.33 -14.87
CA GLN A 62 -10.70 -21.55 -16.32
C GLN A 62 -10.42 -23.00 -16.69
N ALA A 63 -9.52 -23.69 -15.98
CA ALA A 63 -9.26 -25.11 -16.17
C ALA A 63 -10.52 -25.96 -15.97
N ILE A 64 -11.30 -25.72 -14.90
CA ILE A 64 -12.60 -26.37 -14.66
C ILE A 64 -13.63 -26.07 -15.76
N ALA A 65 -13.61 -24.86 -16.32
CA ALA A 65 -14.50 -24.49 -17.40
C ALA A 65 -14.22 -25.27 -18.69
N VAL A 66 -12.98 -25.75 -18.87
CA VAL A 66 -12.56 -26.58 -20.01
C VAL A 66 -12.75 -28.07 -19.71
N ASP A 67 -12.34 -28.54 -18.52
CA ASP A 67 -12.39 -29.95 -18.13
C ASP A 67 -12.73 -30.10 -16.64
N GLN A 68 -13.79 -30.87 -16.33
CA GLN A 68 -14.27 -31.12 -14.97
C GLN A 68 -13.70 -32.42 -14.41
N SER A 69 -12.37 -32.51 -14.37
CA SER A 69 -11.67 -33.62 -13.72
C SER A 69 -11.48 -33.36 -12.22
N GLU A 70 -11.36 -34.43 -11.44
CA GLU A 70 -11.11 -34.37 -9.99
C GLU A 70 -9.84 -33.57 -9.64
N GLU A 71 -8.84 -33.61 -10.52
CA GLU A 71 -7.63 -32.80 -10.42
C GLU A 71 -7.94 -31.30 -10.50
N ASN A 72 -8.72 -30.88 -11.50
CA ASN A 72 -9.11 -29.48 -11.67
C ASN A 72 -10.03 -29.01 -10.53
N GLU A 73 -10.95 -29.85 -10.05
CA GLU A 73 -11.78 -29.57 -8.86
C GLU A 73 -10.92 -29.32 -7.61
N THR A 74 -9.92 -30.17 -7.39
CA THR A 74 -8.97 -30.01 -6.29
C THR A 74 -8.14 -28.74 -6.45
N GLY A 75 -7.72 -28.42 -7.67
CA GLY A 75 -7.01 -27.20 -8.02
C GLY A 75 -7.82 -25.94 -7.74
N LEU A 76 -9.11 -25.91 -8.09
CA LEU A 76 -9.98 -24.77 -7.77
C LEU A 76 -10.15 -24.62 -6.26
N ALA A 77 -10.42 -25.70 -5.54
CA ALA A 77 -10.56 -25.64 -4.08
C ALA A 77 -9.28 -25.11 -3.40
N ALA A 78 -8.10 -25.51 -3.89
CA ALA A 78 -6.82 -24.98 -3.43
C ALA A 78 -6.67 -23.48 -3.73
N GLY A 79 -7.04 -23.04 -4.95
CA GLY A 79 -7.04 -21.62 -5.32
C GLY A 79 -7.98 -20.78 -4.47
N GLU A 80 -9.20 -21.27 -4.20
CA GLU A 80 -10.17 -20.62 -3.32
C GLU A 80 -9.66 -20.47 -1.88
N MET A 81 -9.02 -21.51 -1.34
CA MET A 81 -8.35 -21.42 -0.03
C MET A 81 -7.17 -20.43 -0.05
N GLY A 82 -6.42 -20.38 -1.15
CA GLY A 82 -5.32 -19.43 -1.34
C GLY A 82 -5.76 -17.97 -1.23
N LEU A 83 -6.98 -17.63 -1.64
CA LEU A 83 -7.53 -16.27 -1.56
C LEU A 83 -7.63 -15.71 -0.13
N ILE A 84 -7.50 -16.54 0.91
CA ILE A 84 -7.46 -16.09 2.31
C ILE A 84 -6.33 -15.06 2.51
N VAL A 85 -5.21 -15.17 1.80
CA VAL A 85 -4.09 -14.21 1.92
C VAL A 85 -4.48 -12.79 1.48
N CYS A 86 -5.45 -12.64 0.59
CA CYS A 86 -5.97 -11.32 0.20
C CYS A 86 -6.69 -10.62 1.35
N GLN A 87 -7.21 -11.37 2.33
CA GLN A 87 -7.80 -10.78 3.52
C GLN A 87 -6.74 -10.17 4.44
N ASP A 88 -5.58 -10.81 4.56
CA ASP A 88 -4.44 -10.28 5.34
C ASP A 88 -3.90 -9.00 4.71
N TYR A 89 -3.77 -8.99 3.38
CA TYR A 89 -3.45 -7.81 2.59
C TYR A 89 -4.43 -6.64 2.86
N ASP A 90 -5.73 -6.88 2.75
CA ASP A 90 -6.77 -5.85 2.95
C ASP A 90 -6.78 -5.31 4.39
N LEU A 91 -6.63 -6.17 5.40
CA LEU A 91 -6.53 -5.75 6.79
C LEU A 91 -5.28 -4.90 7.05
N TYR A 92 -4.16 -5.26 6.42
CA TYR A 92 -2.93 -4.50 6.53
C TYR A 92 -3.03 -3.14 5.87
N GLN A 93 -3.58 -3.07 4.65
CA GLN A 93 -3.87 -1.81 3.95
C GLN A 93 -4.73 -0.88 4.82
N LYS A 94 -5.80 -1.40 5.41
CA LYS A 94 -6.68 -0.64 6.31
C LYS A 94 -5.95 -0.14 7.55
N ARG A 95 -5.02 -0.93 8.11
CA ARG A 95 -4.18 -0.50 9.24
C ARG A 95 -3.28 0.67 8.85
N LEU A 96 -2.66 0.62 7.67
CA LEU A 96 -1.81 1.70 7.18
C LEU A 96 -2.62 3.00 6.90
N LEU A 97 -3.84 2.89 6.37
CA LEU A 97 -4.77 4.01 6.27
C LEU A 97 -5.05 4.64 7.64
N GLN A 98 -5.32 3.80 8.65
CA GLN A 98 -5.54 4.27 10.04
C GLN A 98 -4.29 4.95 10.63
N TRP A 99 -3.09 4.61 10.16
CA TRP A 99 -1.84 5.22 10.58
C TRP A 99 -1.52 6.52 9.83
N GLY A 100 -2.41 6.94 8.93
CA GLY A 100 -2.38 8.25 8.29
C GLY A 100 -1.86 8.24 6.85
N LEU A 101 -1.58 7.06 6.27
CA LEU A 101 -1.37 6.94 4.83
C LEU A 101 -2.67 7.22 4.07
N ARG A 102 -2.52 7.69 2.85
CA ARG A 102 -3.57 7.94 1.87
C ARG A 102 -3.57 6.82 0.84
N GLU A 103 -4.65 6.74 0.07
CA GLU A 103 -4.78 5.76 -1.00
C GLU A 103 -3.69 5.95 -2.08
N GLU A 104 -3.28 7.18 -2.37
CA GLU A 104 -2.22 7.44 -3.34
C GLU A 104 -0.86 6.89 -2.88
N GLU A 105 -0.58 6.98 -1.57
CA GLU A 105 0.65 6.47 -0.97
C GLU A 105 0.65 4.94 -0.95
N LEU A 106 -0.48 4.32 -0.61
CA LEU A 106 -0.64 2.86 -0.70
C LEU A 106 -0.55 2.37 -2.14
N SER A 107 -1.12 3.11 -3.09
CA SER A 107 -0.99 2.82 -4.52
C SER A 107 0.47 2.90 -4.97
N GLN A 108 1.22 3.90 -4.50
CA GLN A 108 2.64 4.01 -4.78
C GLN A 108 3.41 2.82 -4.21
N MET A 109 3.17 2.46 -2.94
CA MET A 109 3.80 1.30 -2.30
C MET A 109 3.50 0.00 -3.06
N ARG A 110 2.26 -0.17 -3.55
CA ARG A 110 1.84 -1.32 -4.36
C ARG A 110 2.55 -1.37 -5.71
N LEU A 111 2.63 -0.24 -6.41
CA LEU A 111 3.38 -0.14 -7.67
C LEU A 111 4.84 -0.51 -7.46
N GLN A 112 5.47 0.02 -6.41
CA GLN A 112 6.84 -0.34 -6.06
C GLN A 112 6.99 -1.84 -5.78
N ALA A 113 6.02 -2.48 -5.11
CA ALA A 113 6.08 -3.91 -4.83
C ALA A 113 5.96 -4.78 -6.10
N ILE A 114 5.02 -4.44 -6.99
CA ILE A 114 4.77 -5.17 -8.22
C ILE A 114 5.91 -4.95 -9.23
N GLU A 115 6.39 -3.71 -9.36
CA GLU A 115 7.40 -3.32 -10.35
C GLU A 115 8.85 -3.53 -9.86
N ALA A 116 9.09 -3.77 -8.56
CA ALA A 116 10.45 -3.99 -8.04
C ALA A 116 11.21 -5.14 -8.73
N ARG A 117 10.49 -6.07 -9.37
CA ARG A 117 11.08 -7.19 -10.12
C ARG A 117 11.23 -6.93 -11.60
N ALA A 118 10.49 -5.96 -12.14
CA ALA A 118 10.50 -5.67 -13.56
C ALA A 118 11.77 -4.91 -13.94
N THR A 119 12.60 -5.53 -14.77
CA THR A 119 13.86 -4.97 -15.28
C THR A 119 13.67 -4.22 -16.60
N ASP A 120 12.59 -4.52 -17.33
CA ASP A 120 12.22 -3.87 -18.58
C ASP A 120 10.70 -3.76 -18.78
N LEU A 121 10.29 -3.05 -19.84
CA LEU A 121 8.87 -2.83 -20.18
C LEU A 121 8.12 -4.13 -20.48
N GLN A 122 8.79 -5.14 -21.03
CA GLN A 122 8.16 -6.42 -21.33
C GLN A 122 7.80 -7.14 -20.04
N GLU A 123 8.70 -7.12 -19.05
CA GLU A 123 8.46 -7.71 -17.73
C GLU A 123 7.35 -6.98 -16.97
N VAL A 124 7.22 -5.66 -17.11
CA VAL A 124 6.06 -4.91 -16.60
C VAL A 124 4.76 -5.38 -17.26
N ILE A 125 4.74 -5.52 -18.59
CA ILE A 125 3.57 -5.98 -19.34
C ILE A 125 3.20 -7.41 -18.93
N ASP A 126 4.17 -8.32 -18.91
CA ASP A 126 3.99 -9.72 -18.51
C ASP A 126 3.46 -9.82 -17.07
N THR A 127 3.91 -8.92 -16.19
CA THR A 127 3.41 -8.83 -14.82
C THR A 127 1.96 -8.35 -14.77
N HIS A 128 1.44 -7.61 -15.74
CA HIS A 128 0.04 -7.13 -15.76
C HIS A 128 -0.89 -7.98 -16.63
N GLU A 129 -0.35 -8.90 -17.44
CA GLU A 129 -1.14 -9.75 -18.33
C GLU A 129 -1.56 -11.03 -17.60
N ILE A 130 -2.87 -11.29 -17.53
CA ILE A 130 -3.38 -12.58 -17.11
C ILE A 130 -3.36 -13.51 -18.33
N ARG A 131 -2.44 -14.47 -18.33
CA ARG A 131 -2.30 -15.47 -19.41
C ARG A 131 -3.07 -16.74 -19.02
N PHE A 132 -3.78 -17.30 -20.00
CA PHE A 132 -4.53 -18.55 -19.94
C PHE A 132 -3.94 -19.55 -20.92
#